data_AF-A0A5T0IG65-F1
#
_entry.id   AF-A0A5T0IG65-F1
#
_cell.length_a   1.000
_cell.length_b   1.000
_cell.length_c   1.000
_cell.angle_alpha   90.00
_cell.angle_beta   90.00
_cell.angle_gamma   90.00
#
_symmetry.space_group_name_H-M   'P 1'
#
loop_
_entity.id
_entity.type
_entity.pdbx_description
1 polymer ?
#
loop_
_entity_poly.entity_id
_entity_poly.type
_entity_poly.pdbx_seq_one_letter_code
_entity_poly.pdbx_strand_id
1 'polypeptide(L)'
;MKNLNKASNAQIILVFCLGVFGILSTELGMMGIIPIVSQNFSVSIFALVITFCAPIVPLLCANFNPKKLMLICLAVFILSSLTSAFVGEFWQLLILRYPLLWISILCVICINAGIWGFYSYFSDFLHSVGKMNFTLISIVLAIYGFSNIIGNYIAGKTLVKNANFTLILTPLIMIGFYILLFSFYSEIILIIFTFILGILAGVMNNGTHFMISYPFPKAANFSNGLFISVANIGLSTGTAICGLVISLSDTRYIIVNTIVLLILGIIMIFVRSRIEKMKLRF
;
A
#
# COMPACT_ATOMS: atom_id res chain seq x y z
N MET A 1 -24.68 -36.82 5.26
CA MET A 1 -24.98 -35.98 4.08
C MET A 1 -24.09 -34.74 4.17
N LYS A 2 -22.88 -34.80 3.60
CA LYS A 2 -22.47 -34.25 2.29
C LYS A 2 -22.28 -32.72 2.30
N ASN A 3 -21.01 -32.33 2.17
CA ASN A 3 -20.49 -31.07 1.62
C ASN A 3 -20.91 -29.75 2.27
N LEU A 4 -20.17 -29.31 3.29
CA LEU A 4 -20.06 -27.89 3.62
C LEU A 4 -18.60 -27.44 3.58
N ASN A 5 -18.27 -26.82 2.44
CA ASN A 5 -17.24 -25.82 2.20
C ASN A 5 -15.77 -26.17 2.48
N LYS A 6 -15.22 -27.03 1.62
CA LYS A 6 -13.86 -26.82 1.10
C LYS A 6 -13.93 -25.66 0.10
N ALA A 7 -13.94 -24.42 0.58
CA ALA A 7 -13.61 -23.31 -0.30
C ALA A 7 -12.21 -23.61 -0.84
N SER A 8 -12.03 -23.61 -2.17
CA SER A 8 -10.69 -23.84 -2.71
C SER A 8 -9.77 -22.75 -2.16
N ASN A 9 -8.49 -23.06 -1.91
CA ASN A 9 -7.53 -22.07 -1.41
C ASN A 9 -7.57 -20.77 -2.23
N ALA A 10 -7.84 -20.87 -3.54
CA ALA A 10 -8.03 -19.72 -4.43
C ALA A 10 -9.25 -18.85 -4.08
N GLN A 11 -10.38 -19.43 -3.67
CA GLN A 11 -11.56 -18.68 -3.24
C GLN A 11 -11.31 -17.92 -1.93
N ILE A 12 -10.59 -18.52 -0.99
CA ILE A 12 -10.22 -17.87 0.28
C ILE A 12 -9.28 -16.70 0.01
N ILE A 13 -8.27 -16.92 -0.84
CA ILE A 13 -7.32 -15.88 -1.24
C ILE A 13 -8.05 -14.72 -1.93
N LEU A 14 -8.96 -14.99 -2.87
CA LEU A 14 -9.76 -13.97 -3.53
C LEU A 14 -10.59 -13.12 -2.57
N VAL A 15 -11.24 -13.75 -1.59
CA VAL A 15 -12.03 -13.03 -0.57
C VAL A 15 -11.14 -12.14 0.28
N PHE A 16 -9.94 -12.61 0.66
CA PHE A 16 -8.97 -11.82 1.42
C PHE A 16 -8.45 -10.62 0.59
N CYS A 17 -8.14 -10.86 -0.69
CA CYS A 17 -7.70 -9.85 -1.63
C CYS A 17 -8.74 -8.75 -1.84
N LEU A 18 -10.02 -9.10 -1.96
CA LEU A 18 -11.13 -8.15 -2.09
C LEU A 18 -11.38 -7.38 -0.80
N GLY A 19 -11.28 -8.03 0.37
CA GLY A 19 -11.43 -7.37 1.67
C GLY A 19 -10.33 -6.35 1.94
N VAL A 20 -9.08 -6.74 1.74
CA VAL A 20 -7.90 -5.87 1.88
C VAL A 20 -7.93 -4.72 0.87
N PHE A 21 -8.31 -5.00 -0.39
CA PHE A 21 -8.54 -3.98 -1.42
C PHE A 21 -9.59 -2.95 -1.00
N GLY A 22 -10.73 -3.40 -0.45
CA GLY A 22 -11.80 -2.52 0.00
C GLY A 22 -11.40 -1.60 1.14
N ILE A 23 -10.76 -2.14 2.20
CA ILE A 23 -10.33 -1.36 3.37
C ILE A 23 -9.33 -0.27 2.96
N LEU A 24 -8.28 -0.63 2.22
CA LEU A 24 -7.23 0.34 1.87
C LEU A 24 -7.64 1.29 0.75
N SER A 25 -8.60 0.92 -0.08
CA SER A 25 -9.25 1.89 -0.99
C SER A 25 -10.00 2.98 -0.24
N THR A 26 -10.57 2.67 0.93
CA THR A 26 -11.19 3.72 1.76
C THR A 26 -10.17 4.60 2.48
N GLU A 27 -9.07 4.02 3.00
CA GLU A 27 -8.03 4.80 3.70
C GLU A 27 -7.21 5.68 2.76
N LEU A 28 -6.70 5.11 1.66
CA LEU A 28 -5.92 5.84 0.67
C LEU A 28 -6.83 6.73 -0.19
N GLY A 29 -8.08 6.30 -0.44
CA GLY A 29 -9.13 7.05 -1.13
C GLY A 29 -9.32 8.46 -0.59
N MET A 30 -9.41 8.57 0.73
CA MET A 30 -9.52 9.86 1.41
C MET A 30 -8.29 10.72 1.15
N MET A 31 -7.07 10.18 1.19
CA MET A 31 -5.84 10.95 0.99
C MET A 31 -5.79 11.69 -0.36
N GLY A 32 -6.35 11.11 -1.42
CA GLY A 32 -6.41 11.74 -2.74
C GLY A 32 -7.35 12.95 -2.82
N ILE A 33 -8.35 13.01 -1.92
CA ILE A 33 -9.38 14.05 -1.84
C ILE A 33 -9.01 15.13 -0.79
N ILE A 34 -8.07 14.84 0.13
CA ILE A 34 -7.60 15.79 1.15
C ILE A 34 -7.23 17.16 0.57
N PRO A 35 -6.53 17.29 -0.57
CA PRO A 35 -6.20 18.61 -1.11
C PRO A 35 -7.44 19.44 -1.45
N ILE A 36 -8.48 18.82 -2.02
CA ILE A 36 -9.75 19.48 -2.39
C ILE A 36 -10.54 19.86 -1.14
N VAL A 37 -10.60 18.95 -0.17
CA VAL A 37 -11.28 19.20 1.11
C VAL A 37 -10.52 20.27 1.89
N SER A 38 -9.19 20.29 1.86
CA SER A 38 -8.37 21.29 2.54
C SER A 38 -8.49 22.70 1.95
N GLN A 39 -8.85 22.82 0.67
CA GLN A 39 -9.10 24.11 0.02
C GLN A 39 -10.49 24.66 0.38
N ASN A 40 -11.46 23.78 0.61
CA ASN A 40 -12.86 24.15 0.89
C ASN A 40 -13.23 24.10 2.38
N PHE A 41 -12.45 23.39 3.20
CA PHE A 41 -12.61 23.20 4.63
C PHE A 41 -11.27 23.40 5.34
N SER A 42 -11.29 24.02 6.52
CA SER A 42 -10.08 24.11 7.36
C SER A 42 -9.55 22.71 7.68
N VAL A 43 -8.26 22.47 7.36
CA VAL A 43 -7.55 21.17 7.53
C VAL A 43 -7.80 20.53 8.90
N SER A 44 -7.90 21.35 9.95
CA SER A 44 -8.18 20.90 11.33
C SER A 44 -9.54 20.22 11.49
N ILE A 45 -10.61 20.69 10.84
CA ILE A 45 -11.97 20.15 11.03
C ILE A 45 -12.05 18.75 10.41
N PHE A 46 -11.46 18.57 9.23
CA PHE A 46 -11.39 17.28 8.56
C PHE A 46 -10.59 16.24 9.36
N ALA A 47 -9.41 16.62 9.85
CA ALA A 47 -8.59 15.76 10.69
C ALA A 47 -9.32 15.36 11.99
N LEU A 48 -10.05 16.30 12.59
CA LEU A 48 -10.83 16.06 13.81
C LEU A 48 -11.98 15.08 13.56
N VAL A 49 -12.73 15.25 12.47
CA VAL A 49 -13.80 14.32 12.06
C VAL A 49 -13.25 12.91 11.88
N ILE A 50 -12.13 12.73 11.18
CA ILE A 50 -11.52 11.40 11.00
C ILE A 50 -11.04 10.81 12.33
N THR A 51 -10.40 11.61 13.18
CA THR A 51 -9.86 11.17 14.47
C THR A 51 -10.95 10.62 15.39
N PHE A 52 -12.15 11.22 15.38
CA PHE A 52 -13.28 10.75 16.18
C PHE A 52 -14.09 9.65 15.49
N CYS A 53 -14.32 9.73 14.17
CA CYS A 53 -15.09 8.72 13.45
C CYS A 53 -14.37 7.37 13.37
N ALA A 54 -13.04 7.35 13.20
CA ALA A 54 -12.26 6.13 13.05
C ALA A 54 -12.43 5.13 14.21
N PRO A 55 -12.41 5.53 15.50
CA PRO A 55 -12.71 4.63 16.61
C PRO A 55 -14.21 4.41 16.82
N ILE A 56 -15.07 5.42 16.61
CA ILE A 56 -16.49 5.35 16.95
C ILE A 56 -17.26 4.41 16.00
N VAL A 57 -16.98 4.46 14.69
CA VAL A 57 -17.74 3.68 13.70
C VAL A 57 -17.57 2.17 13.88
N PRO A 58 -16.36 1.62 14.08
CA PRO A 58 -16.18 0.20 14.41
C PRO A 58 -16.85 -0.20 15.72
N LEU A 59 -16.81 0.67 16.74
CA LEU A 59 -17.47 0.46 18.03
C LEU A 59 -19.00 0.36 17.87
N LEU A 60 -19.60 1.24 17.08
CA LEU A 60 -21.04 1.20 16.77
C LEU A 60 -21.41 -0.03 15.93
N CYS A 61 -20.49 -0.50 15.09
CA CYS A 61 -20.70 -1.66 14.23
C CYS A 61 -20.30 -3.00 14.89
N ALA A 62 -19.80 -2.99 16.12
CA ALA A 62 -19.26 -4.18 16.80
C ALA A 62 -20.30 -5.29 17.00
N ASN A 63 -21.58 -4.93 17.14
CA ASN A 63 -22.67 -5.89 17.33
C ASN A 63 -23.25 -6.46 16.03
N PHE A 64 -22.76 -6.00 14.86
CA PHE A 64 -23.24 -6.50 13.58
C PHE A 64 -22.49 -7.77 13.16
N ASN A 65 -23.15 -8.61 12.37
CA ASN A 65 -22.49 -9.79 11.82
C ASN A 65 -21.35 -9.35 10.88
N PRO A 66 -20.09 -9.74 11.14
CA PRO A 66 -18.93 -9.24 10.41
C PRO A 66 -18.99 -9.54 8.91
N LYS A 67 -19.63 -10.66 8.51
CA LYS A 67 -19.80 -11.01 7.10
C LYS A 67 -20.77 -10.08 6.37
N LYS A 68 -21.89 -9.72 7.02
CA LYS A 68 -22.86 -8.77 6.44
C LYS A 68 -22.27 -7.37 6.39
N LEU A 69 -21.56 -6.97 7.44
CA LEU A 69 -20.89 -5.67 7.50
C LEU A 69 -19.87 -5.55 6.36
N MET A 70 -19.03 -6.57 6.17
CA MET A 70 -18.05 -6.59 5.08
C MET A 70 -18.71 -6.52 3.69
N LEU A 71 -19.82 -7.22 3.48
CA LEU A 71 -20.60 -7.15 2.23
C LEU A 71 -21.19 -5.76 1.98
N ILE A 72 -21.71 -5.10 3.03
CA ILE A 72 -22.24 -3.73 2.92
C ILE A 72 -21.12 -2.75 2.60
N CYS A 73 -19.98 -2.83 3.29
CA CYS A 73 -18.81 -1.99 3.01
C CYS A 73 -18.32 -2.17 1.57
N LEU A 74 -18.23 -3.41 1.09
CA LEU A 74 -17.88 -3.71 -0.30
C LEU A 74 -18.91 -3.15 -1.28
N ALA A 75 -20.21 -3.27 -1.01
CA ALA A 75 -21.27 -2.75 -1.87
C ALA A 75 -21.21 -1.21 -1.96
N VAL A 76 -21.07 -0.53 -0.83
CA VAL A 76 -20.91 0.94 -0.77
C VAL A 76 -19.65 1.37 -1.53
N PHE A 77 -18.55 0.64 -1.35
CA PHE A 77 -17.29 0.91 -2.04
C PHE A 77 -17.39 0.74 -3.56
N ILE A 78 -18.07 -0.32 -4.02
CA ILE A 78 -18.31 -0.55 -5.45
C ILE A 78 -19.20 0.57 -6.02
N LEU A 79 -20.28 0.95 -5.32
CA LEU A 79 -21.15 2.04 -5.75
C LEU A 79 -20.40 3.38 -5.86
N SER A 80 -19.60 3.73 -4.85
CA SER A 80 -18.84 4.99 -4.86
C SER A 80 -17.78 4.99 -5.97
N SER A 81 -17.10 3.86 -6.18
CA SER A 81 -16.13 3.70 -7.27
C SER A 81 -16.78 3.80 -8.65
N LEU A 82 -17.99 3.24 -8.83
CA LEU A 82 -18.77 3.37 -10.05
C LEU A 82 -19.16 4.82 -10.32
N THR A 83 -19.60 5.57 -9.30
CA THR A 83 -19.95 6.99 -9.47
C THR A 83 -18.75 7.85 -9.89
N SER A 84 -17.52 7.48 -9.46
CA SER A 84 -16.28 8.15 -9.85
C SER A 84 -15.97 7.99 -11.35
N ALA A 85 -16.34 6.85 -11.95
CA ALA A 85 -16.09 6.58 -13.36
C ALA A 85 -16.87 7.50 -14.32
N PHE A 86 -17.92 8.19 -13.84
CA PHE A 86 -18.76 9.09 -14.64
C PHE A 86 -18.35 10.57 -14.56
N VAL A 87 -17.33 10.92 -13.79
CA VAL A 87 -16.84 12.31 -13.72
C VAL A 87 -15.96 12.59 -14.94
N GLY A 88 -16.58 13.11 -16.00
CA GLY A 88 -15.95 13.34 -17.29
C GLY A 88 -15.24 14.69 -17.40
N GLU A 89 -13.93 14.70 -17.20
CA GLU A 89 -13.06 15.81 -17.60
C GLU A 89 -12.12 15.35 -18.72
N PHE A 90 -12.27 15.90 -19.93
CA PHE A 90 -11.49 15.51 -21.13
C PHE A 90 -9.97 15.56 -20.89
N TRP A 91 -9.49 16.53 -20.10
CA TRP A 91 -8.09 16.69 -19.74
C TRP A 91 -7.56 15.58 -18.80
N GLN A 92 -8.44 14.98 -18.00
CA GLN A 92 -8.07 13.89 -17.09
C GLN A 92 -7.84 12.58 -17.85
N LEU A 93 -8.65 12.27 -18.85
CA LEU A 93 -8.46 11.04 -19.65
C LEU A 93 -7.22 11.09 -20.55
N LEU A 94 -6.76 12.29 -20.89
CA LEU A 94 -5.61 12.50 -21.78
C LEU A 94 -4.29 11.97 -21.17
N ILE A 95 -4.19 11.90 -19.84
CA ILE A 95 -2.98 11.37 -19.18
C ILE A 95 -2.77 9.88 -19.45
N LEU A 96 -3.85 9.12 -19.73
CA LEU A 96 -3.77 7.68 -20.05
C LEU A 96 -3.03 7.41 -21.37
N ARG A 97 -2.87 8.41 -22.22
CA ARG A 97 -2.09 8.28 -23.47
C ARG A 97 -0.59 8.33 -23.23
N TYR A 98 -0.13 8.70 -22.04
CA TYR A 98 1.29 8.83 -21.75
C TYR A 98 1.89 7.49 -21.30
N PRO A 99 2.88 6.92 -22.03
CA PRO A 99 3.53 5.66 -21.65
C PRO A 99 4.23 5.74 -20.28
N LEU A 100 4.65 6.94 -19.88
CA LEU A 100 5.24 7.18 -18.56
C LEU A 100 4.26 6.81 -17.43
N LEU A 101 2.96 7.09 -17.61
CA LEU A 101 1.94 6.77 -16.62
C LEU A 101 1.81 5.25 -16.44
N TRP A 102 1.71 4.50 -17.52
CA TRP A 102 1.58 3.03 -17.47
C TRP A 102 2.77 2.37 -16.77
N ILE A 103 3.97 2.89 -16.99
CA ILE A 103 5.16 2.37 -16.33
C ILE A 103 5.17 2.79 -14.85
N SER A 104 4.77 4.02 -14.52
CA SER A 104 4.53 4.41 -13.12
C SER A 104 3.50 3.49 -12.45
N ILE A 105 2.39 3.14 -13.12
CA ILE A 105 1.38 2.21 -12.62
C ILE A 105 2.01 0.86 -12.29
N LEU A 106 2.79 0.28 -13.20
CA LEU A 106 3.48 -0.98 -12.98
C LEU A 106 4.51 -0.90 -11.83
N CYS A 107 5.27 0.19 -11.72
CA CYS A 107 6.16 0.45 -10.58
C CYS A 107 5.38 0.41 -9.26
N VAL A 108 4.27 1.16 -9.20
CA VAL A 108 3.44 1.29 -8.00
C VAL A 108 2.83 -0.06 -7.61
N ILE A 109 2.36 -0.85 -8.58
CA ILE A 109 1.86 -2.21 -8.33
C ILE A 109 2.96 -3.08 -7.72
N CYS A 110 4.14 -3.16 -8.34
CA CYS A 110 5.22 -4.04 -7.87
C CYS A 110 5.70 -3.65 -6.46
N ILE A 111 5.92 -2.35 -6.22
CA ILE A 111 6.44 -1.86 -4.95
C ILE A 111 5.39 -2.03 -3.84
N ASN A 112 4.14 -1.65 -4.09
CA ASN A 112 3.08 -1.81 -3.09
C ASN A 112 2.76 -3.29 -2.83
N ALA A 113 2.81 -4.14 -3.86
CA ALA A 113 2.68 -5.59 -3.70
C ALA A 113 3.76 -6.16 -2.78
N GLY A 114 5.02 -5.73 -2.95
CA GLY A 114 6.12 -6.19 -2.11
C GLY A 114 5.97 -5.72 -0.65
N ILE A 115 5.81 -4.42 -0.45
CA ILE A 115 5.81 -3.79 0.89
C ILE A 115 4.54 -4.15 1.65
N TRP A 116 3.37 -3.86 1.08
CA TRP A 116 2.11 -4.03 1.79
C TRP A 116 1.58 -5.46 1.75
N GLY A 117 1.96 -6.23 0.73
CA GLY A 117 1.73 -7.68 0.71
C GLY A 117 2.47 -8.39 1.85
N PHE A 118 3.73 -8.00 2.13
CA PHE A 118 4.44 -8.47 3.32
C PHE A 118 3.75 -8.02 4.61
N TYR A 119 3.43 -6.73 4.70
CA TYR A 119 2.81 -6.13 5.88
C TYR A 119 1.51 -6.84 6.28
N SER A 120 0.71 -7.28 5.30
CA SER A 120 -0.53 -8.05 5.52
C SER A 120 -0.34 -9.32 6.34
N TYR A 121 0.84 -9.94 6.27
CA TYR A 121 1.19 -11.16 7.00
C TYR A 121 2.29 -10.91 8.04
N PHE A 122 2.62 -9.65 8.33
CA PHE A 122 3.76 -9.34 9.17
C PHE A 122 3.56 -9.76 10.62
N SER A 123 2.33 -9.63 11.14
CA SER A 123 1.96 -10.17 12.46
C SER A 123 2.17 -11.70 12.53
N ASP A 124 1.73 -12.42 11.49
CA ASP A 124 1.91 -13.87 11.40
C ASP A 124 3.40 -14.24 11.30
N PHE A 125 4.19 -13.47 10.55
CA PHE A 125 5.65 -13.64 10.46
C PHE A 125 6.32 -13.46 11.84
N LEU A 126 6.00 -12.40 12.57
CA LEU A 126 6.57 -12.15 13.91
C LEU A 126 6.18 -13.25 14.91
N HIS A 127 4.97 -13.80 14.80
CA HIS A 127 4.49 -14.89 15.65
C HIS A 127 5.12 -16.25 15.27
N SER A 128 4.98 -16.67 14.02
CA SER A 128 5.37 -18.00 13.55
C SER A 128 6.89 -18.17 13.42
N VAL A 129 7.58 -17.14 12.92
CA VAL A 129 9.02 -17.15 12.66
C VAL A 129 9.79 -16.50 13.81
N GLY A 130 9.36 -15.31 14.22
CA GLY A 130 9.97 -14.56 15.31
C GLY A 130 9.69 -15.12 16.70
N LYS A 131 8.72 -16.05 16.83
CA LYS A 131 8.28 -16.66 18.10
C LYS A 131 7.88 -15.63 19.16
N MET A 132 7.43 -14.46 18.74
CA MET A 132 7.02 -13.37 19.63
C MET A 132 5.62 -13.60 20.20
N ASN A 133 5.38 -13.13 21.42
CA ASN A 133 4.05 -13.09 22.02
C ASN A 133 3.19 -11.94 21.41
N PHE A 134 1.86 -12.10 21.37
CA PHE A 134 0.90 -11.15 20.81
C PHE A 134 0.98 -9.73 21.40
N THR A 135 1.28 -9.60 22.69
CA THR A 135 1.50 -8.28 23.32
C THR A 135 2.65 -7.54 22.67
N LEU A 136 3.78 -8.23 22.43
CA LEU A 136 4.97 -7.64 21.85
C LEU A 136 4.78 -7.38 20.35
N ILE A 137 4.10 -8.28 19.63
CA ILE A 137 3.72 -8.06 18.22
C ILE A 137 2.90 -6.77 18.06
N SER A 138 1.94 -6.54 18.95
CA SER A 138 1.13 -5.32 18.92
C SER A 138 1.98 -4.06 19.10
N ILE A 139 2.95 -4.09 20.02
CA ILE A 139 3.92 -2.99 20.23
C ILE A 139 4.78 -2.79 18.98
N VAL A 140 5.28 -3.88 18.37
CA VAL A 140 6.12 -3.84 17.17
C VAL A 140 5.37 -3.25 15.97
N LEU A 141 4.11 -3.62 15.76
CA LEU A 141 3.26 -3.04 14.71
C LEU A 141 2.95 -1.56 14.98
N ALA A 142 2.76 -1.16 16.25
CA ALA A 142 2.62 0.25 16.61
C ALA A 142 3.91 1.04 16.30
N ILE A 143 5.08 0.46 16.59
CA ILE A 143 6.39 1.04 16.21
C ILE A 143 6.48 1.19 14.70
N TYR A 144 6.09 0.18 13.92
CA TYR A 144 6.08 0.27 12.46
C TYR A 144 5.22 1.44 11.96
N GLY A 145 4.02 1.61 12.51
CA GLY A 145 3.11 2.71 12.19
C GLY A 145 3.72 4.08 12.53
N PHE A 146 4.31 4.23 13.71
CA PHE A 146 4.98 5.47 14.12
C PHE A 146 6.19 5.80 13.24
N SER A 147 7.02 4.80 12.95
CA SER A 147 8.14 4.91 12.03
C SER A 147 7.72 5.35 10.63
N ASN A 148 6.56 4.91 10.16
CA ASN A 148 6.02 5.32 8.86
C ASN A 148 5.77 6.83 8.81
N ILE A 149 5.26 7.43 9.89
CA ILE A 149 5.06 8.89 9.99
C ILE A 149 6.40 9.63 9.83
N ILE A 150 7.47 9.13 10.47
CA ILE A 150 8.82 9.67 10.31
C ILE A 150 9.28 9.55 8.85
N GLY A 151 9.03 8.39 8.23
CA GLY A 151 9.29 8.15 6.80
C GLY A 151 8.59 9.16 5.89
N ASN A 152 7.32 9.46 6.15
CA ASN A 152 6.54 10.43 5.37
C ASN A 152 7.16 11.83 5.42
N TYR A 153 7.62 12.26 6.60
CA TYR A 153 8.34 13.53 6.75
C TYR A 153 9.66 13.56 5.98
N ILE A 154 10.44 12.47 6.03
CA ILE A 154 11.70 12.34 5.27
C ILE A 154 11.43 12.37 3.76
N ALA A 155 10.35 11.72 3.31
CA ALA A 155 9.95 11.67 1.91
C ALA A 155 9.73 13.07 1.33
N GLY A 156 9.01 13.93 2.06
CA GLY A 156 8.73 15.30 1.64
C GLY A 156 9.99 16.13 1.34
N LYS A 157 11.09 15.88 2.07
CA LYS A 157 12.38 16.55 1.83
C LYS A 157 13.20 15.91 0.72
N THR A 158 13.26 14.58 0.71
CA THR A 158 14.15 13.81 -0.16
C THR A 158 13.65 13.73 -1.60
N LEU A 159 12.34 13.57 -1.80
CA LEU A 159 11.71 13.50 -3.13
C LEU A 159 11.83 14.81 -3.89
N VAL A 160 11.72 15.95 -3.21
CA VAL A 160 11.89 17.28 -3.83
C VAL A 160 13.34 17.53 -4.25
N LYS A 161 14.32 17.09 -3.43
CA LYS A 161 15.74 17.28 -3.72
C LYS A 161 16.22 16.38 -4.86
N ASN A 162 15.91 15.08 -4.80
CA ASN A 162 16.28 14.12 -5.83
C ASN A 162 15.35 12.90 -5.81
N ALA A 163 14.22 13.00 -6.52
CA ALA A 163 13.23 11.94 -6.62
C ALA A 163 13.83 10.62 -7.11
N ASN A 164 14.53 10.62 -8.24
CA ASN A 164 15.06 9.38 -8.84
C ASN A 164 16.03 8.65 -7.92
N PHE A 165 16.92 9.38 -7.23
CA PHE A 165 17.83 8.78 -6.26
C PHE A 165 17.07 8.16 -5.09
N THR A 166 16.12 8.89 -4.51
CA THR A 166 15.30 8.42 -3.39
C THR A 166 14.51 7.17 -3.78
N LEU A 167 13.85 7.20 -4.93
CA LEU A 167 13.01 6.10 -5.42
C LEU A 167 13.78 4.81 -5.71
N ILE A 168 15.07 4.89 -6.08
CA ILE A 168 15.92 3.71 -6.32
C ILE A 168 16.60 3.25 -5.04
N LEU A 169 17.14 4.19 -4.25
CA LEU A 169 17.92 3.86 -3.06
C LEU A 169 17.05 3.23 -1.97
N THR A 170 15.87 3.78 -1.72
CA THR A 170 14.98 3.28 -0.65
C THR A 170 14.62 1.80 -0.80
N PRO A 171 14.09 1.31 -1.95
CA PRO A 171 13.80 -0.12 -2.10
C PRO A 171 15.06 -0.98 -2.10
N LEU A 172 16.21 -0.46 -2.55
CA LEU A 172 17.49 -1.17 -2.48
C LEU A 172 17.95 -1.39 -1.03
N ILE A 173 17.80 -0.38 -0.17
CA ILE A 173 18.04 -0.52 1.27
C ILE A 173 17.03 -1.50 1.89
N MET A 174 15.75 -1.42 1.52
CA MET A 174 14.72 -2.36 2.00
C MET A 174 15.08 -3.81 1.66
N ILE A 175 15.55 -4.10 0.44
CA ILE A 175 16.01 -5.44 0.05
C ILE A 175 17.11 -5.93 1.00
N GLY A 176 18.08 -5.09 1.35
CA GLY A 176 19.12 -5.43 2.31
C GLY A 176 18.56 -5.85 3.67
N PHE A 177 17.60 -5.08 4.20
CA PHE A 177 16.93 -5.42 5.47
C PHE A 177 16.06 -6.68 5.38
N TYR A 178 15.39 -6.92 4.25
CA TYR A 178 14.63 -8.15 4.04
C TYR A 178 15.54 -9.38 3.96
N ILE A 179 16.70 -9.29 3.32
CA ILE A 179 17.70 -10.36 3.31
C ILE A 179 18.20 -10.64 4.75
N LEU A 180 18.46 -9.59 5.54
CA LEU A 180 18.86 -9.75 6.93
C LEU A 180 17.74 -10.35 7.79
N LEU A 181 16.48 -9.97 7.57
CA LEU A 181 15.31 -10.58 8.22
C LEU A 181 15.18 -12.08 7.92
N PHE A 182 15.66 -12.55 6.76
CA PHE A 182 15.64 -13.96 6.43
C PHE A 182 16.64 -14.78 7.27
N SER A 183 17.69 -14.15 7.77
CA SER A 183 18.79 -14.83 8.49
C SER A 183 18.73 -14.64 10.00
N PHE A 184 18.19 -13.53 10.49
CA PHE A 184 18.21 -13.16 11.92
C PHE A 184 16.80 -13.00 12.48
N TYR A 185 16.46 -13.80 13.49
CA TYR A 185 15.12 -13.84 14.11
C TYR A 185 15.11 -13.48 15.60
N SER A 186 16.19 -12.91 16.13
CA SER A 186 16.20 -12.43 17.52
C SER A 186 15.18 -11.31 17.70
N GLU A 187 14.43 -11.33 18.80
CA GLU A 187 13.37 -10.35 19.09
C GLU A 187 13.86 -8.89 18.95
N ILE A 188 15.04 -8.59 19.50
CA ILE A 188 15.64 -7.25 19.45
C ILE A 188 15.94 -6.84 18.01
N ILE A 189 16.49 -7.77 17.21
CA ILE A 189 16.82 -7.52 15.80
C ILE A 189 15.54 -7.25 15.00
N LEU A 190 14.49 -8.04 15.24
CA LEU A 190 13.20 -7.86 14.58
C LEU A 190 12.57 -6.50 14.92
N ILE A 191 12.63 -6.04 16.17
CA ILE A 191 12.14 -4.70 16.57
C ILE A 191 12.91 -3.60 15.82
N ILE A 192 14.25 -3.69 15.78
CA ILE A 192 15.10 -2.71 15.10
C ILE A 192 14.80 -2.68 13.59
N PHE A 193 14.74 -3.84 12.95
CA PHE A 193 14.43 -3.94 11.52
C PHE A 193 13.02 -3.45 11.22
N THR A 194 12.05 -3.71 12.09
CA THR A 194 10.69 -3.19 11.97
C THR A 194 10.67 -1.67 11.97
N PHE A 195 11.40 -1.04 12.90
CA PHE A 195 11.51 0.40 12.98
C PHE A 195 12.07 0.99 11.68
N ILE A 196 13.15 0.40 11.14
CA ILE A 196 13.81 0.88 9.92
C ILE A 196 12.92 0.65 8.69
N LEU A 197 12.33 -0.55 8.55
CA LEU A 197 11.41 -0.86 7.47
C LEU A 197 10.17 0.02 7.50
N GLY A 198 9.66 0.39 8.67
CA GLY A 198 8.56 1.36 8.80
C GLY A 198 8.92 2.73 8.22
N ILE A 199 10.11 3.25 8.51
CA ILE A 199 10.59 4.52 7.92
C ILE A 199 10.69 4.39 6.40
N LEU A 200 11.34 3.34 5.89
CA LEU A 200 11.51 3.12 4.45
C LEU A 200 10.17 2.94 3.74
N ALA A 201 9.22 2.26 4.37
CA ALA A 201 7.86 2.10 3.85
C ALA A 201 7.12 3.45 3.74
N GLY A 202 7.25 4.34 4.73
CA GLY A 202 6.68 5.70 4.65
C GLY A 202 7.30 6.52 3.51
N VAL A 203 8.62 6.41 3.32
CA VAL A 203 9.31 7.04 2.17
C VAL A 203 8.78 6.50 0.85
N MET A 204 8.63 5.18 0.71
CA MET A 204 8.12 4.57 -0.52
C MET A 204 6.63 4.81 -0.77
N ASN A 205 5.82 4.92 0.28
CA ASN A 205 4.41 5.26 0.13
C ASN A 205 4.25 6.63 -0.54
N ASN A 206 4.99 7.63 -0.06
CA ASN A 206 5.01 8.95 -0.68
C ASN A 206 5.71 8.95 -2.04
N GLY A 207 6.77 8.15 -2.20
CA GLY A 207 7.50 8.03 -3.46
C GLY A 207 6.64 7.44 -4.59
N THR A 208 5.89 6.37 -4.30
CA THR A 208 4.97 5.75 -5.27
C THR A 208 3.82 6.69 -5.63
N HIS A 209 3.27 7.42 -4.66
CA HIS A 209 2.30 8.50 -4.93
C HIS A 209 2.89 9.59 -5.82
N PHE A 210 4.11 10.05 -5.52
CA PHE A 210 4.83 11.05 -6.29
C PHE A 210 5.02 10.63 -7.77
N MET A 211 5.33 9.36 -8.04
CA MET A 211 5.52 8.87 -9.42
C MET A 211 4.29 9.00 -10.32
N ILE A 212 3.08 9.02 -9.73
CA ILE A 212 1.82 9.13 -10.45
C ILE A 212 1.32 10.58 -10.44
N SER A 213 1.30 11.25 -9.29
CA SER A 213 0.65 12.56 -9.19
C SER A 213 1.51 13.74 -9.63
N TYR A 214 2.84 13.67 -9.44
CA TYR A 214 3.74 14.79 -9.75
C TYR A 214 3.85 15.11 -11.25
N PRO A 215 3.94 14.13 -12.18
CA PRO A 215 4.06 14.43 -13.61
C PRO A 215 2.80 15.03 -14.24
N PHE A 216 1.64 14.95 -13.58
CA PHE A 216 0.34 15.31 -14.15
C PHE A 216 -0.42 16.34 -13.28
N PRO A 217 0.14 17.52 -13.00
CA PRO A 217 -0.47 18.51 -12.09
C PRO A 217 -1.83 19.03 -12.60
N LYS A 218 -2.02 19.10 -13.92
CA LYS A 218 -3.29 19.52 -14.55
C LYS A 218 -4.43 18.50 -14.38
N ALA A 219 -4.11 17.26 -14.00
CA ALA A 219 -5.06 16.19 -13.74
C ALA A 219 -4.81 15.56 -12.36
N ALA A 220 -4.47 16.39 -11.36
CA ALA A 220 -4.10 15.94 -10.02
C ALA A 220 -5.18 15.05 -9.37
N ASN A 221 -6.46 15.42 -9.51
CA ASN A 221 -7.58 14.68 -8.91
C ASN A 221 -7.69 13.25 -9.47
N PHE A 222 -7.62 13.13 -10.80
CA PHE A 222 -7.64 11.83 -11.47
C PHE A 222 -6.38 11.02 -11.15
N SER A 223 -5.21 11.66 -11.13
CA SER A 223 -3.93 10.99 -10.83
C SER A 223 -3.89 10.46 -9.38
N ASN A 224 -4.41 11.24 -8.42
CA ASN A 224 -4.54 10.82 -7.03
C ASN A 224 -5.51 9.63 -6.91
N GLY A 225 -6.70 9.72 -7.51
CA GLY A 225 -7.68 8.62 -7.52
C GLY A 225 -7.16 7.35 -8.21
N LEU A 226 -6.41 7.53 -9.30
CA LEU A 226 -5.73 6.46 -10.00
C LEU A 226 -4.65 5.80 -9.13
N PHE A 227 -3.82 6.59 -8.45
CA PHE A 227 -2.81 6.06 -7.51
C PHE A 227 -3.46 5.17 -6.46
N ILE A 228 -4.56 5.58 -5.86
CA ILE A 228 -5.28 4.79 -4.85
C ILE A 228 -5.67 3.44 -5.43
N SER A 229 -6.35 3.45 -6.59
CA SER A 229 -6.78 2.22 -7.26
C SER A 229 -5.61 1.28 -7.54
N VAL A 230 -4.51 1.84 -8.06
CA VAL A 230 -3.30 1.10 -8.42
C VAL A 230 -2.57 0.56 -7.18
N ALA A 231 -2.49 1.35 -6.10
CA ALA A 231 -1.92 0.93 -4.84
C ALA A 231 -2.69 -0.25 -4.24
N ASN A 232 -4.03 -0.24 -4.34
CA ASN A 232 -4.85 -1.35 -3.88
C ASN A 232 -4.74 -2.59 -4.76
N ILE A 233 -4.58 -2.44 -6.08
CA ILE A 233 -4.24 -3.57 -6.96
C ILE A 233 -2.91 -4.17 -6.53
N GLY A 234 -1.89 -3.34 -6.30
CA GLY A 234 -0.58 -3.77 -5.81
C GLY A 234 -0.70 -4.56 -4.52
N LEU A 235 -1.30 -3.96 -3.50
CA LEU A 235 -1.54 -4.62 -2.23
C LEU A 235 -2.32 -5.93 -2.38
N SER A 236 -3.48 -5.91 -3.06
CA SER A 236 -4.35 -7.07 -3.24
C SER A 236 -3.60 -8.23 -3.90
N THR A 237 -2.87 -7.95 -4.97
CA THR A 237 -2.02 -8.94 -5.64
C THR A 237 -0.85 -9.40 -4.77
N GLY A 238 -0.20 -8.48 -4.04
CA GLY A 238 0.87 -8.80 -3.10
C GLY A 238 0.42 -9.73 -1.96
N THR A 239 -0.70 -9.41 -1.32
CA THR A 239 -1.33 -10.24 -0.30
C THR A 239 -1.73 -11.60 -0.90
N ALA A 240 -2.24 -11.65 -2.14
CA ALA A 240 -2.55 -12.90 -2.81
C ALA A 240 -1.31 -13.79 -2.96
N ILE A 241 -0.21 -13.22 -3.47
CA ILE A 241 1.03 -13.94 -3.73
C ILE A 241 1.65 -14.40 -2.41
N CYS A 242 1.70 -13.54 -1.38
CA CYS A 242 2.14 -13.92 -0.04
C CYS A 242 1.30 -15.07 0.53
N GLY A 243 -0.03 -15.00 0.41
CA GLY A 243 -0.94 -16.07 0.83
C GLY A 243 -0.70 -17.38 0.09
N LEU A 244 -0.44 -17.33 -1.22
CA LEU A 244 -0.04 -18.49 -2.01
C LEU A 244 1.30 -19.08 -1.53
N VAL A 245 2.30 -18.24 -1.29
CA VAL A 245 3.62 -18.65 -0.77
C VAL A 245 3.48 -19.31 0.59
N ILE A 246 2.67 -18.76 1.49
CA ILE A 246 2.37 -19.38 2.79
C ILE A 246 1.66 -20.73 2.61
N SER A 247 0.77 -20.87 1.62
CA SER A 247 0.06 -22.14 1.40
C SER A 247 0.91 -23.25 0.80
N LEU A 248 1.94 -22.88 0.01
CA LEU A 248 2.83 -23.81 -0.67
C LEU A 248 4.14 -24.07 0.09
N SER A 249 4.50 -23.18 1.01
CA SER A 249 5.79 -23.15 1.70
C SER A 249 5.60 -22.65 3.14
N ASP A 250 6.64 -22.06 3.74
CA ASP A 250 6.63 -21.50 5.09
C ASP A 250 6.45 -19.97 5.03
N THR A 251 5.86 -19.37 6.07
CA THR A 251 5.74 -17.91 6.25
C THR A 251 7.08 -17.19 6.08
N ARG A 252 8.23 -17.83 6.35
CA ARG A 252 9.57 -17.27 6.07
C ARG A 252 9.78 -16.84 4.61
N TYR A 253 9.19 -17.55 3.65
CA TYR A 253 9.42 -17.32 2.22
C TYR A 253 8.67 -16.11 1.66
N ILE A 254 7.76 -15.49 2.42
CA ILE A 254 7.14 -14.23 2.00
C ILE A 254 8.17 -13.12 1.82
N ILE A 255 9.30 -13.19 2.54
CA ILE A 255 10.44 -12.28 2.38
C ILE A 255 11.01 -12.36 0.97
N VAL A 256 11.17 -13.58 0.43
CA VAL A 256 11.70 -13.79 -0.91
C VAL A 256 10.77 -13.19 -1.96
N ASN A 257 9.46 -13.40 -1.81
CA ASN A 257 8.46 -12.77 -2.65
C ASN A 257 8.59 -11.24 -2.65
N THR A 258 8.70 -10.63 -1.47
CA THR A 258 8.89 -9.17 -1.33
C THR A 258 10.17 -8.69 -2.02
N ILE A 259 11.28 -9.41 -1.87
CA ILE A 259 12.54 -9.06 -2.54
C ILE A 259 12.37 -9.10 -4.07
N VAL A 260 11.76 -10.14 -4.62
CA VAL A 260 11.52 -10.27 -6.07
C VAL A 260 10.67 -9.10 -6.58
N LEU A 261 9.57 -8.77 -5.88
CA LEU A 261 8.69 -7.67 -6.25
C LEU A 261 9.38 -6.30 -6.15
N LEU A 262 10.24 -6.09 -5.15
CA LEU A 262 11.04 -4.87 -5.02
C LEU A 262 12.10 -4.75 -6.13
N ILE A 263 12.76 -5.85 -6.51
CA ILE A 263 13.71 -5.87 -7.64
C ILE A 263 12.99 -5.51 -8.94
N LEU A 264 11.82 -6.11 -9.20
CA LEU A 264 10.98 -5.75 -10.34
C LEU A 264 10.57 -4.28 -10.30
N GLY A 265 10.20 -3.77 -9.11
CA GLY A 265 9.93 -2.35 -8.89
C GLY A 265 11.11 -1.44 -9.26
N ILE A 266 12.33 -1.78 -8.85
CA ILE A 266 13.55 -1.03 -9.18
C ILE A 266 13.82 -1.03 -10.69
N ILE A 267 13.67 -2.18 -11.35
CA ILE A 267 13.82 -2.29 -12.80
C ILE A 267 12.84 -1.36 -13.50
N MET A 268 11.57 -1.36 -13.07
CA MET A 268 10.55 -0.48 -13.63
C MET A 268 10.84 1.00 -13.37
N ILE A 269 11.37 1.36 -12.19
CA ILE A 269 11.82 2.74 -11.89
C ILE A 269 12.95 3.15 -12.83
N PHE A 270 13.90 2.26 -13.12
CA PHE A 270 14.99 2.56 -14.03
C PHE A 270 14.48 2.81 -15.46
N VAL A 271 13.56 1.97 -15.94
CA VAL A 271 12.88 2.15 -17.24
C VAL A 271 12.10 3.47 -17.25
N ARG A 272 11.35 3.76 -16.19
CA ARG A 272 10.62 5.03 -16.01
C ARG A 272 11.56 6.24 -16.11
N SER A 273 12.68 6.22 -15.40
CA SER A 273 13.67 7.31 -15.39
C SER A 273 14.27 7.55 -16.77
N ARG A 274 14.46 6.50 -17.59
CA ARG A 274 14.91 6.65 -18.98
C ARG A 274 13.87 7.33 -19.85
N ILE A 275 12.60 6.97 -19.69
CA ILE A 275 11.49 7.54 -20.48
C ILE A 275 11.20 8.99 -20.09
N GLU A 276 11.32 9.32 -18.81
CA GLU A 276 11.20 10.69 -18.30
C GLU A 276 12.27 11.60 -18.92
N LYS A 277 13.52 11.14 -19.01
CA LYS A 277 14.62 11.87 -19.66
C LYS A 277 14.42 12.07 -21.17
N MET A 278 13.76 11.13 -21.85
CA MET A 278 13.49 11.23 -23.29
C MET A 278 12.42 12.28 -23.64
N LYS A 279 11.58 12.69 -22.67
CA LYS A 279 10.43 13.59 -22.91
C LYS A 279 10.61 15.03 -22.43
N LEU A 280 11.73 15.40 -21.80
CA LEU A 280 12.04 16.80 -21.41
C LEU A 280 12.55 17.67 -22.60
N ARG A 281 12.06 17.42 -23.83
CA ARG A 281 12.39 18.21 -25.04
C ARG A 281 11.16 18.87 -25.69
N PHE A 282 10.14 19.21 -24.91
CA PHE A 282 8.99 19.99 -25.40
C PHE A 282 8.61 21.06 -24.38
#